data_AF-A0A151MQ64-F1
#
_entry.id   AF-A0A151MQ64-F1
#
_cell.length_a   1.000
_cell.length_b   1.000
_cell.length_c   1.000
_cell.angle_alpha   90.00
_cell.angle_beta   90.00
_cell.angle_gamma   90.00
#
_symmetry.space_group_name_H-M   'P 1'
#
loop_
_entity.id
_entity.type
_entity.pdbx_description
1 polymer ?
#
loop_
_entity_poly.entity_id
_entity_poly.type
_entity_poly.pdbx_seq_one_letter_code
_entity_poly.pdbx_strand_id
1 'polypeptide(L)'
;MPNDCLAAAHDKPPAYQSPMEESSQFSDKAIRQAFVRKVYLILTVQLAVTVGIICMFIYWRRLKAWIWMNPWFTYVLFPAILILAIVLACCDNARRKFPLNLIFLAIFTILEGLMLGSISALFYADAVMWAIGATTFVTLGLSVFALQTKWDFTIASGILLAVVLVLMAFGILCAIIRSFVSILHTVSYESLQYL
;
A
#
# COMPACT_ATOMS: atom_id res chain seq x y z
N MET A 1 30.67 39.01 -51.55
CA MET A 1 29.42 38.87 -50.79
C MET A 1 29.20 37.40 -50.52
N PRO A 2 29.39 36.91 -49.28
CA PRO A 2 29.37 35.50 -48.95
C PRO A 2 27.98 35.09 -48.43
N ASN A 3 27.05 34.76 -49.32
CA ASN A 3 25.68 34.37 -48.93
C ASN A 3 25.30 32.93 -49.31
N ASP A 4 26.27 32.10 -49.74
CA ASP A 4 25.98 30.71 -50.12
C ASP A 4 26.26 29.67 -49.02
N CYS A 5 26.79 30.10 -47.86
CA CYS A 5 27.02 29.20 -46.71
C CYS A 5 25.85 29.13 -45.70
N LEU A 6 24.87 30.03 -45.78
CA LEU A 6 23.73 30.05 -44.84
C LEU A 6 22.60 29.07 -45.22
N ALA A 7 22.61 28.51 -46.44
CA ALA A 7 21.64 27.50 -46.85
C ALA A 7 21.95 26.08 -46.32
N ALA A 8 23.13 25.87 -45.72
CA ALA A 8 23.52 24.57 -45.16
C ALA A 8 23.08 24.36 -43.70
N ALA A 9 22.33 25.30 -43.11
CA ALA A 9 21.89 25.23 -41.71
C ALA A 9 20.50 24.60 -41.50
N HIS A 10 19.81 24.15 -42.57
CA HIS A 10 18.43 23.68 -42.48
C HIS A 10 18.18 22.38 -43.25
N ASP A 11 18.86 21.29 -42.87
CA ASP A 11 18.26 19.95 -42.86
C ASP A 11 19.23 18.99 -42.16
N LYS A 12 19.18 18.95 -40.83
CA LYS A 12 19.71 17.80 -40.12
C LYS A 12 18.63 16.72 -40.29
N PRO A 13 18.87 15.64 -41.07
CA PRO A 13 17.85 14.63 -41.29
C PRO A 13 17.40 14.10 -39.92
N PRO A 14 16.10 13.79 -39.73
CA PRO A 14 15.64 13.21 -38.48
C PRO A 14 16.51 11.99 -38.20
N ALA A 15 17.17 11.97 -37.04
CA ALA A 15 18.00 10.85 -36.63
C ALA A 15 17.16 9.59 -36.78
N TYR A 16 17.49 8.75 -37.76
CA TYR A 16 16.81 7.48 -37.98
C TYR A 16 17.17 6.61 -36.79
N GLN A 17 16.31 6.59 -35.77
CA GLN A 17 16.43 5.69 -34.63
C GLN A 17 16.49 4.29 -35.20
N SER A 18 17.67 3.67 -35.09
CA SER A 18 17.87 2.36 -35.68
C SER A 18 16.91 1.37 -35.01
N PRO A 19 16.35 0.38 -35.74
CA PRO A 19 15.49 -0.65 -35.15
C PRO A 19 16.13 -1.35 -33.93
N MET A 20 17.47 -1.38 -33.89
CA MET A 20 18.25 -1.90 -32.78
C MET A 20 18.17 -1.01 -31.52
N GLU A 21 18.15 0.31 -31.64
CA GLU A 21 17.98 1.23 -30.51
C GLU A 21 16.55 1.21 -29.95
N GLU A 22 15.53 1.14 -30.81
CA GLU A 22 14.15 0.96 -30.35
C GLU A 22 13.99 -0.36 -29.59
N SER A 23 14.46 -1.48 -30.15
CA SER A 23 14.38 -2.79 -29.49
C SER A 23 15.09 -2.83 -28.12
N SER A 24 16.23 -2.14 -27.99
CA SER A 24 16.98 -2.02 -26.74
C SER A 24 16.21 -1.17 -25.72
N GLN A 25 15.65 -0.03 -26.14
CA GLN A 25 14.81 0.81 -25.27
C GLN A 25 13.52 0.09 -24.80
N PHE A 26 12.88 -0.69 -25.68
CA PHE A 26 11.73 -1.50 -25.30
C PHE A 26 12.11 -2.61 -24.31
N SER A 27 13.27 -3.25 -24.50
CA SER A 27 13.79 -4.26 -23.58
C SER A 27 14.07 -3.69 -22.19
N ASP A 28 14.77 -2.55 -22.10
CA ASP A 28 15.05 -1.89 -20.82
C ASP A 28 13.78 -1.46 -20.08
N LYS A 29 12.79 -0.91 -20.81
CA LYS A 29 11.48 -0.56 -20.25
C LYS A 29 10.75 -1.81 -19.73
N ALA A 30 10.74 -2.89 -20.49
CA ALA A 30 10.10 -4.14 -20.11
C ALA A 30 10.76 -4.79 -18.88
N ILE A 31 12.10 -4.80 -18.82
CA ILE A 31 12.86 -5.31 -17.67
C ILE A 31 12.57 -4.50 -16.41
N ARG A 32 12.56 -3.16 -16.52
CA ARG A 32 12.22 -2.27 -15.39
C ARG A 32 10.78 -2.47 -14.92
N GLN A 33 9.82 -2.59 -15.84
CA GLN A 33 8.42 -2.86 -15.50
C GLN A 33 8.24 -4.24 -14.86
N ALA A 34 8.99 -5.25 -15.29
CA ALA A 34 8.97 -6.57 -14.65
C ALA A 34 9.48 -6.52 -13.20
N PHE A 35 10.56 -5.76 -12.96
CA PHE A 35 11.06 -5.53 -11.59
C PHE A 35 10.01 -4.81 -10.72
N VAL A 36 9.43 -3.72 -11.23
CA VAL A 36 8.38 -2.96 -10.53
C VAL A 36 7.18 -3.84 -10.21
N ARG A 37 6.68 -4.61 -11.19
CA ARG A 37 5.56 -5.53 -10.99
C ARG A 37 5.84 -6.57 -9.90
N LYS A 38 7.07 -7.08 -9.84
CA LYS A 38 7.48 -8.04 -8.81
C LYS A 38 7.42 -7.41 -7.41
N VAL A 39 7.91 -6.17 -7.25
CA VAL A 39 7.90 -5.44 -5.97
C VAL A 39 6.47 -5.17 -5.50
N TYR A 40 5.59 -4.64 -6.37
CA TYR A 40 4.19 -4.36 -6.01
C TYR A 40 3.39 -5.63 -5.68
N LEU A 41 3.67 -6.75 -6.37
CA LEU A 41 3.08 -8.04 -6.04
C LEU A 41 3.49 -8.49 -4.63
N ILE A 42 4.78 -8.36 -4.29
CA ILE A 42 5.27 -8.66 -2.93
C ILE A 42 4.56 -7.79 -1.88
N LEU A 43 4.44 -6.47 -2.12
CA LEU A 43 3.75 -5.57 -1.20
C LEU A 43 2.27 -5.93 -1.01
N THR A 44 1.59 -6.33 -2.08
CA THR A 44 0.19 -6.74 -2.02
C THR A 44 0.02 -8.00 -1.17
N VAL A 45 0.92 -8.98 -1.33
CA VAL A 45 0.94 -10.19 -0.48
C VAL A 45 1.23 -9.84 0.97
N GLN A 46 2.19 -8.94 1.23
CA GLN A 46 2.50 -8.49 2.59
C GLN A 46 1.29 -7.85 3.28
N LEU A 47 0.59 -6.96 2.58
CA LEU A 47 -0.64 -6.34 3.08
C LEU A 47 -1.74 -7.38 3.34
N ALA A 48 -1.91 -8.36 2.47
CA ALA A 48 -2.89 -9.43 2.68
C ALA A 48 -2.56 -10.28 3.93
N VAL A 49 -1.28 -10.56 4.17
CA VAL A 49 -0.82 -11.29 5.36
C VAL A 49 -1.08 -10.48 6.62
N THR A 50 -0.77 -9.17 6.64
CA THR A 50 -1.02 -8.33 7.84
C THR A 50 -2.50 -8.25 8.17
N VAL A 51 -3.36 -8.02 7.17
CA VAL A 51 -4.82 -8.03 7.34
C VAL A 51 -5.31 -9.38 7.86
N GLY A 52 -4.80 -10.48 7.30
CA GLY A 52 -5.14 -11.83 7.76
C GLY A 52 -4.79 -12.07 9.23
N ILE A 53 -3.61 -11.65 9.67
CA ILE A 53 -3.19 -11.74 11.08
C ILE A 53 -4.10 -10.87 11.96
N ILE A 54 -4.40 -9.63 11.56
CA ILE A 54 -5.28 -8.75 12.34
C ILE A 54 -6.68 -9.35 12.48
N CYS A 55 -7.26 -9.87 11.39
CA CYS A 55 -8.54 -10.56 11.43
C CYS A 55 -8.50 -11.77 12.37
N MET A 56 -7.43 -12.57 12.34
CA MET A 56 -7.26 -13.70 13.27
C MET A 56 -7.29 -13.23 14.74
N PHE A 57 -6.63 -12.12 15.08
CA PHE A 57 -6.60 -11.55 16.42
C PHE A 57 -7.96 -10.99 16.87
N ILE A 58 -8.71 -10.36 15.95
CA ILE A 58 -10.03 -9.77 16.24
C ILE A 58 -11.09 -10.86 16.44
N TYR A 59 -11.14 -11.87 15.57
CA TYR A 59 -12.17 -12.91 15.62
C TYR A 59 -11.89 -13.98 16.69
N TRP A 60 -10.63 -14.25 17.00
CA TRP A 60 -10.27 -15.29 17.96
C TRP A 60 -10.30 -14.77 19.41
N ARG A 61 -11.46 -14.92 20.06
CA ARG A 61 -11.70 -14.43 21.44
C ARG A 61 -10.66 -14.91 22.47
N ARG A 62 -10.19 -16.16 22.38
CA ARG A 62 -9.14 -16.68 23.28
C ARG A 62 -7.79 -15.97 23.09
N LEU A 63 -7.41 -15.67 21.84
CA LEU A 63 -6.17 -14.96 21.53
C LEU A 63 -6.25 -13.53 22.05
N LYS A 64 -7.39 -12.86 21.81
CA LYS A 64 -7.71 -11.55 22.40
C LYS A 64 -7.52 -11.56 23.93
N ALA A 65 -8.17 -12.48 24.64
CA ALA A 65 -8.05 -12.57 26.10
C ALA A 65 -6.61 -12.84 26.58
N TRP A 66 -5.86 -13.67 25.84
CA TRP A 66 -4.45 -13.95 26.17
C TRP A 66 -3.56 -12.70 26.11
N ILE A 67 -3.76 -11.84 25.12
CA ILE A 67 -3.01 -10.58 24.94
C ILE A 67 -3.31 -9.60 26.07
N TRP A 68 -4.59 -9.50 26.47
CA TRP A 68 -5.00 -8.67 27.59
C TRP A 68 -4.36 -9.14 28.91
N MET A 69 -4.18 -10.45 29.09
CA MET A 69 -3.50 -11.02 30.25
C MET A 69 -1.96 -10.91 30.17
N ASN A 70 -1.40 -10.80 28.96
CA ASN A 70 0.03 -10.79 28.70
C ASN A 70 0.48 -9.53 27.92
N PRO A 71 0.37 -8.33 28.51
CA PRO A 71 0.74 -7.08 27.83
C PRO A 71 2.23 -7.04 27.46
N TRP A 72 3.08 -7.77 28.18
CA TRP A 72 4.52 -7.91 27.90
C TRP A 72 4.80 -8.36 26.46
N PHE A 73 3.94 -9.19 25.86
CA PHE A 73 4.07 -9.64 24.48
C PHE A 73 4.07 -8.46 23.49
N THR A 74 3.11 -7.53 23.64
CA THR A 74 3.02 -6.32 22.80
C THR A 74 4.20 -5.38 23.03
N TYR A 75 4.63 -5.20 24.29
CA TYR A 75 5.77 -4.36 24.62
C TYR A 75 7.10 -4.91 24.07
N VAL A 76 7.27 -6.23 23.95
CA VAL A 76 8.47 -6.85 23.36
C VAL A 76 8.46 -6.76 21.83
N LEU A 77 7.29 -6.87 21.20
CA LEU A 77 7.15 -6.74 19.74
C LEU A 77 7.56 -5.36 19.23
N PHE A 78 7.26 -4.29 19.98
CA PHE A 78 7.55 -2.91 19.59
C PHE A 78 9.05 -2.61 19.35
N PRO A 79 9.99 -2.86 20.29
CA PRO A 79 11.41 -2.70 20.03
C PRO A 79 11.93 -3.72 19.01
N ALA A 80 11.39 -4.95 18.98
CA ALA A 80 11.81 -5.97 18.01
C ALA A 80 11.56 -5.53 16.56
N ILE A 81 10.39 -4.96 16.27
CA ILE A 81 10.09 -4.44 14.93
C ILE A 81 10.95 -3.21 14.59
N LEU A 82 11.22 -2.32 15.56
CA LEU A 82 12.08 -1.17 15.30
C LEU A 82 13.52 -1.58 14.99
N ILE A 83 14.08 -2.51 15.76
CA ILE A 83 15.43 -3.04 15.50
C ILE A 83 15.47 -3.69 14.12
N LEU A 84 14.47 -4.52 13.77
CA LEU A 84 14.40 -5.17 12.47
C LEU A 84 14.26 -4.15 11.32
N ALA A 85 13.47 -3.10 11.49
CA ALA A 85 13.34 -2.01 10.53
C ALA A 85 14.68 -1.26 10.34
N ILE A 86 15.41 -0.99 11.43
CA ILE A 86 16.73 -0.35 11.38
C ILE A 86 17.72 -1.24 10.64
N VAL A 87 17.75 -2.54 10.91
CA VAL A 87 18.62 -3.49 10.20
C VAL A 87 18.29 -3.50 8.70
N LEU A 88 17.02 -3.52 8.32
CA LEU A 88 16.60 -3.46 6.91
C LEU A 88 16.93 -2.12 6.22
N ALA A 89 16.92 -1.02 6.97
CA ALA A 89 17.24 0.31 6.48
C ALA A 89 18.76 0.53 6.35
N CYS A 90 19.54 0.14 7.35
CA CYS A 90 20.98 0.40 7.43
C CYS A 90 21.84 -0.69 6.78
N CYS A 91 21.36 -1.93 6.68
CA CYS A 91 22.11 -3.03 6.06
C CYS A 91 21.74 -3.21 4.59
N ASP A 92 22.41 -2.46 3.70
CA ASP A 92 22.30 -2.64 2.24
C ASP A 92 22.61 -4.08 1.81
N ASN A 93 23.51 -4.76 2.52
CA ASN A 93 23.86 -6.17 2.28
C ASN A 93 22.68 -7.13 2.49
N ALA A 94 21.77 -6.84 3.42
CA ALA A 94 20.57 -7.63 3.64
C ALA A 94 19.51 -7.39 2.55
N ARG A 95 19.44 -6.14 2.03
CA ARG A 95 18.50 -5.72 0.97
C ARG A 95 18.91 -6.21 -0.42
N ARG A 96 20.21 -6.23 -0.73
CA ARG A 96 20.73 -6.49 -2.08
C ARG A 96 20.94 -7.98 -2.40
N LYS A 97 20.95 -8.86 -1.39
CA LYS A 97 21.10 -10.30 -1.58
C LYS A 97 19.75 -10.96 -1.82
N PHE A 98 19.48 -11.35 -3.06
CA PHE A 98 18.39 -12.27 -3.39
C PHE A 98 18.82 -13.70 -3.00
N PRO A 99 18.01 -14.50 -2.27
CA PRO A 99 16.63 -14.29 -1.83
C PRO A 99 16.46 -13.77 -0.40
N LEU A 100 17.55 -13.50 0.33
CA LEU A 100 17.52 -13.14 1.76
C LEU A 100 16.62 -11.94 2.07
N ASN A 101 16.61 -10.91 1.21
CA ASN A 101 15.75 -9.73 1.38
C ASN A 101 14.26 -10.10 1.53
N LEU A 102 13.78 -11.10 0.78
CA LEU A 102 12.38 -11.53 0.86
C LEU A 102 12.06 -12.21 2.20
N ILE A 103 13.01 -12.96 2.75
CA ILE A 103 12.86 -13.64 4.05
C ILE A 103 12.81 -12.59 5.17
N PHE A 104 13.72 -11.63 5.18
CA PHE A 104 13.72 -10.56 6.18
C PHE A 104 12.44 -9.71 6.08
N LEU A 105 11.99 -9.40 4.87
CA LEU A 105 10.72 -8.71 4.66
C LEU A 105 9.54 -9.54 5.15
N ALA A 106 9.49 -10.84 4.89
CA ALA A 106 8.42 -11.70 5.37
C ALA A 106 8.38 -11.79 6.90
N ILE A 107 9.55 -11.91 7.55
CA ILE A 107 9.66 -11.88 9.03
C ILE A 107 9.17 -10.53 9.56
N PHE A 108 9.58 -9.42 8.93
CA PHE A 108 9.12 -8.08 9.29
C PHE A 108 7.60 -7.97 9.18
N THR A 109 7.00 -8.42 8.08
CA THR A 109 5.55 -8.41 7.87
C THR A 109 4.80 -9.25 8.91
N ILE A 110 5.34 -10.42 9.30
CA ILE A 110 4.71 -11.25 10.34
C ILE A 110 4.76 -10.54 11.69
N LEU A 111 5.92 -9.99 12.08
CA LEU A 111 6.06 -9.26 13.34
C LEU A 111 5.20 -7.99 13.37
N GLU A 112 5.12 -7.26 12.27
CA GLU A 112 4.25 -6.11 12.09
C GLU A 112 2.78 -6.50 12.21
N GLY A 113 2.36 -7.57 11.54
CA GLY A 113 1.00 -8.11 11.65
C GLY A 113 0.66 -8.54 13.08
N LEU A 114 1.59 -9.18 13.79
CA LEU A 114 1.40 -9.57 15.19
C LEU A 114 1.26 -8.35 16.11
N MET A 115 2.07 -7.31 15.90
CA MET A 115 1.99 -6.07 16.66
C MET A 115 0.69 -5.30 16.37
N LEU A 116 0.33 -5.12 15.09
CA LEU A 116 -0.92 -4.48 14.70
C LEU A 116 -2.14 -5.29 15.18
N GLY A 117 -2.06 -6.62 15.10
CA GLY A 117 -3.08 -7.54 15.61
C GLY A 117 -3.25 -7.42 17.13
N SER A 118 -2.16 -7.37 17.89
CA SER A 118 -2.24 -7.22 19.35
C SER A 118 -2.77 -5.84 19.77
N ILE A 119 -2.42 -4.79 19.03
CA ILE A 119 -2.97 -3.44 19.26
C ILE A 119 -4.46 -3.39 18.89
N SER A 120 -4.86 -4.01 17.77
CA SER A 120 -6.27 -4.07 17.34
C SER A 120 -7.19 -4.73 18.37
N ALA A 121 -6.65 -5.66 19.16
CA ALA A 121 -7.35 -6.30 20.26
C ALA A 121 -7.69 -5.34 21.43
N LEU A 122 -7.06 -4.17 21.51
CA LEU A 122 -7.35 -3.13 22.50
C LEU A 122 -8.45 -2.17 22.04
N PHE A 123 -8.77 -2.15 20.74
CA PHE A 123 -9.79 -1.29 20.15
C PHE A 123 -11.09 -2.06 19.82
N TYR A 124 -12.14 -1.31 19.47
CA TYR A 124 -13.40 -1.89 19.01
C TYR A 124 -13.22 -2.53 17.62
N ALA A 125 -13.57 -3.82 17.52
CA ALA A 125 -13.40 -4.63 16.32
C ALA A 125 -14.02 -3.99 15.07
N ASP A 126 -15.24 -3.46 15.21
CA ASP A 126 -15.96 -2.85 14.09
C ASP A 126 -15.22 -1.61 13.56
N ALA A 127 -14.80 -0.72 14.45
CA ALA A 127 -14.05 0.49 14.08
C ALA A 127 -12.73 0.15 13.37
N VAL A 128 -12.01 -0.85 13.87
CA VAL A 128 -10.73 -1.29 13.29
C VAL A 128 -10.93 -1.90 11.90
N MET A 129 -11.98 -2.72 11.71
CA MET A 129 -12.29 -3.31 10.41
C MET A 129 -12.62 -2.26 9.34
N TRP A 130 -13.37 -1.21 9.69
CA TRP A 130 -13.64 -0.10 8.77
C TRP A 130 -12.36 0.65 8.38
N ALA A 131 -11.48 0.91 9.35
CA ALA A 131 -10.22 1.61 9.11
C ALA A 131 -9.25 0.78 8.22
N ILE A 132 -9.14 -0.52 8.50
CA ILE A 132 -8.31 -1.43 7.71
C ILE A 132 -8.88 -1.57 6.29
N GLY A 133 -10.20 -1.75 6.15
CA GLY A 133 -10.85 -1.84 4.84
C GLY A 133 -10.61 -0.61 3.96
N ALA A 134 -10.74 0.59 4.53
CA ALA A 134 -10.45 1.84 3.83
C ALA A 134 -8.97 1.95 3.44
N THR A 135 -8.05 1.61 4.34
CA THR A 135 -6.60 1.65 4.09
C THR A 135 -6.21 0.64 3.00
N THR A 136 -6.76 -0.58 3.04
CA THR A 136 -6.55 -1.60 2.02
C THR A 136 -7.12 -1.17 0.67
N PHE A 137 -8.30 -0.55 0.62
CA PHE A 137 -8.87 -0.02 -0.62
C PHE A 137 -7.96 1.02 -1.27
N VAL A 138 -7.50 2.01 -0.50
CA VAL A 138 -6.61 3.07 -1.01
C VAL A 138 -5.29 2.48 -1.48
N THR A 139 -4.63 1.65 -0.66
CA THR A 139 -3.32 1.06 -0.98
C THR A 139 -3.38 0.10 -2.17
N LEU A 140 -4.43 -0.70 -2.31
CA LEU A 140 -4.64 -1.54 -3.49
C LEU A 140 -4.93 -0.72 -4.74
N GLY A 141 -5.75 0.33 -4.64
CA GLY A 141 -6.02 1.24 -5.75
C GLY A 141 -4.73 1.89 -6.28
N LEU A 142 -3.87 2.38 -5.38
CA LEU A 142 -2.55 2.90 -5.75
C LEU A 142 -1.65 1.82 -6.35
N SER A 143 -1.67 0.61 -5.79
CA SER A 143 -0.85 -0.51 -6.29
C SER A 143 -1.25 -0.91 -7.70
N VAL A 144 -2.55 -1.01 -7.99
CA VAL A 144 -3.08 -1.32 -9.32
C VAL A 144 -2.74 -0.20 -10.31
N PHE A 145 -2.90 1.06 -9.91
CA PHE A 145 -2.53 2.20 -10.74
C PHE A 145 -1.03 2.22 -11.08
N ALA A 146 -0.18 1.91 -10.09
CA ALA A 146 1.26 1.82 -10.29
C ALA A 146 1.66 0.66 -11.23
N LEU A 147 0.87 -0.42 -11.27
CA LEU A 147 1.06 -1.54 -12.21
C LEU A 147 0.57 -1.23 -13.63
N GLN A 148 -0.45 -0.39 -13.77
CA GLN A 148 -1.10 -0.08 -15.05
C GLN A 148 -0.54 1.16 -15.76
N THR A 149 0.25 2.00 -15.08
CA THR A 149 0.87 3.20 -15.67
C THR A 149 1.87 2.80 -16.76
N LYS A 150 1.37 2.68 -17.99
CA LYS A 150 2.14 2.56 -19.23
C LYS A 150 2.15 3.85 -20.06
N TRP A 151 1.35 4.86 -19.69
CA TRP A 151 1.18 6.10 -20.45
C TRP A 151 1.39 7.31 -19.52
N ASP A 152 2.35 8.15 -19.88
CA ASP A 152 2.90 9.21 -19.03
C ASP A 152 1.92 10.33 -18.67
N PHE A 153 1.61 10.42 -17.38
CA PHE A 153 1.37 11.63 -16.57
C PHE A 153 1.75 11.33 -15.10
N THR A 154 2.96 10.79 -14.92
CA THR A 154 3.37 9.87 -13.84
C THR A 154 3.30 10.41 -12.39
N ILE A 155 3.42 11.73 -12.15
CA ILE A 155 3.37 12.28 -10.78
C ILE A 155 2.04 12.98 -10.50
N ALA A 156 1.60 13.87 -11.40
CA ALA A 156 0.36 14.60 -11.22
C ALA A 156 -0.87 13.67 -11.18
N SER A 157 -0.95 12.67 -12.08
CA SER A 157 -2.03 11.69 -12.08
C SER A 157 -1.97 10.73 -10.89
N GLY A 158 -0.77 10.37 -10.43
CA GLY A 158 -0.59 9.56 -9.22
C GLY A 158 -1.08 10.27 -7.96
N ILE A 159 -0.74 11.55 -7.80
CA ILE A 159 -1.22 12.38 -6.68
C ILE A 159 -2.74 12.59 -6.78
N LEU A 160 -3.25 12.93 -7.96
CA LEU A 160 -4.69 13.15 -8.17
C LEU A 160 -5.50 11.88 -7.87
N LEU A 161 -5.03 10.72 -8.34
CA LEU A 161 -5.65 9.42 -8.02
C LEU A 161 -5.60 9.12 -6.51
N ALA A 162 -4.46 9.37 -5.85
CA ALA A 162 -4.36 9.19 -4.41
C ALA A 162 -5.36 10.07 -3.65
N VAL A 163 -5.47 11.35 -4.02
CA VAL A 163 -6.45 12.28 -3.43
C VAL A 163 -7.87 11.80 -3.68
N VAL A 164 -8.22 11.40 -4.91
CA VAL A 164 -9.55 10.89 -5.25
C VAL A 164 -9.88 9.62 -4.46
N LEU A 165 -8.95 8.67 -4.35
CA LEU A 165 -9.16 7.43 -3.59
C LEU A 165 -9.33 7.69 -2.10
N VAL A 166 -8.56 8.62 -1.53
CA VAL A 166 -8.71 9.02 -0.12
C VAL A 166 -10.04 9.73 0.11
N LEU A 167 -10.44 10.67 -0.76
CA LEU A 167 -11.74 11.33 -0.68
C LEU A 167 -12.89 10.34 -0.84
N MET A 168 -12.76 9.37 -1.74
CA MET A 168 -13.73 8.31 -1.94
C MET A 168 -13.83 7.41 -0.70
N ALA A 169 -12.71 6.97 -0.13
CA ALA A 169 -12.69 6.17 1.09
C ALA A 169 -13.30 6.93 2.28
N PHE A 170 -12.95 8.20 2.46
CA PHE A 170 -13.52 9.06 3.48
C PHE A 170 -15.03 9.28 3.28
N GLY A 171 -15.45 9.54 2.03
CA GLY A 171 -16.86 9.69 1.68
C GLY A 171 -17.68 8.42 1.97
N ILE A 172 -17.15 7.24 1.64
CA ILE A 172 -17.78 5.94 1.96
C ILE A 172 -17.90 5.76 3.48
N LEU A 173 -16.84 6.03 4.25
CA LEU A 173 -16.89 5.94 5.71
C LEU A 173 -17.94 6.89 6.31
N CYS A 174 -17.98 8.15 5.86
CA CYS A 174 -18.99 9.11 6.30
C CYS A 174 -20.43 8.69 5.94
N ALA A 175 -20.64 8.13 4.75
CA ALA A 175 -21.96 7.65 4.33
C ALA A 175 -22.44 6.48 5.21
N ILE A 176 -21.56 5.54 5.51
CA ILE A 176 -21.87 4.37 6.36
C ILE A 176 -22.14 4.80 7.80
N ILE A 177 -21.30 5.67 8.38
CA ILE A 177 -21.51 6.18 9.74
C ILE A 177 -22.83 6.94 9.84
N ARG A 178 -23.14 7.79 8.86
CA ARG A 178 -24.42 8.52 8.82
C ARG A 178 -25.61 7.57 8.74
N SER A 179 -25.53 6.51 7.91
CA SER A 179 -26.57 5.49 7.82
C SER A 179 -26.78 4.77 9.15
N PHE A 180 -25.72 4.46 9.88
CA PHE A 180 -25.81 3.78 11.17
C PHE A 180 -26.45 4.68 12.24
N VAL A 181 -26.06 5.96 12.29
CA VAL A 181 -26.63 6.94 13.21
C VAL A 181 -28.11 7.21 12.92
N SER A 182 -28.52 7.29 11.65
CA SER A 182 -29.93 7.49 11.30
C SER A 182 -30.81 6.31 11.75
N ILE A 183 -30.32 5.08 11.63
CA ILE A 183 -31.04 3.87 12.06
C ILE A 183 -31.19 3.83 13.58
N LEU A 184 -30.12 4.18 14.32
CA LEU A 184 -30.17 4.26 15.78
C LEU A 184 -31.19 5.30 16.27
N HIS A 185 -31.25 6.46 15.63
CA HIS A 185 -32.26 7.46 15.96
C HIS A 185 -33.68 6.94 15.72
N THR A 186 -33.96 6.31 14.57
CA THR A 186 -35.30 5.76 14.29
C THR A 186 -35.70 4.66 15.28
N VAL A 187 -34.78 3.76 15.64
CA VAL A 187 -35.05 2.71 16.64
C VAL A 187 -35.28 3.30 18.03
N SER A 188 -34.53 4.35 18.39
CA SER A 188 -34.71 5.05 19.67
C SER A 188 -36.05 5.80 19.75
N TYR A 189 -36.55 6.34 18.64
CA TYR A 189 -37.88 6.97 18.59
C TYR A 189 -39.00 5.94 18.69
N GLU A 190 -38.91 4.80 17.99
CA GLU A 190 -39.89 3.72 18.13
C GLU A 190 -39.93 3.20 19.57
N SER A 191 -38.78 2.90 20.18
CA SER A 191 -38.73 2.38 21.56
C SER A 191 -39.23 3.35 22.63
N LEU A 192 -39.19 4.68 22.37
CA LEU A 192 -39.78 5.70 23.25
C LEU A 192 -41.29 5.87 23.05
N GLN A 193 -41.83 5.47 21.88
CA GLN A 193 -43.28 5.41 21.63
C GLN A 193 -43.95 4.18 22.26
N TYR A 194 -43.19 3.14 22.59
CA TYR A 194 -43.69 1.93 23.26
C TYR A 194 -43.58 1.98 24.80
N LEU A 195 -43.06 3.08 25.36
CA LEU A 195 -42.99 3.40 26.79
C LEU A 195 -43.99 4.51 27.14
#